data_AF-A0A351E8V5-F1
#
_entry.id   AF-A0A351E8V5-F1
#
_cell.length_a   1.000
_cell.length_b   1.000
_cell.length_c   1.000
_cell.angle_alpha   90.00
_cell.angle_beta   90.00
_cell.angle_gamma   90.00
#
_symmetry.space_group_name_H-M   'P 1'
#
loop_
_entity.id
_entity.type
_entity.pdbx_description
1 polymer ?
#
loop_
_entity_poly.entity_id
_entity_poly.type
_entity_poly.pdbx_seq_one_letter_code
_entity_poly.pdbx_strand_id
1 'polypeptide(L)'
;NIDVDMIVQSASAVPEKNDITFTCQKADMADAVGVLETLKPDMGFSRVDMEANVAKVSVVGAGMLGNPGIAAGMFGALAAKNINLIIISTSEISISCLISRDQVEIAVNAVHDHFFPEQA
;
A
#
# COMPACT_ATOMS: atom_id res chain seq x y z
N ASN A 1 8.02 -6.82 -20.13
CA ASN A 1 7.48 -7.68 -19.06
C ASN A 1 7.34 -6.79 -17.85
N ILE A 2 6.18 -6.74 -17.21
CA ILE A 2 5.90 -5.77 -16.14
C ILE A 2 5.86 -6.53 -14.82
N ASP A 3 6.76 -6.19 -13.91
CA ASP A 3 6.79 -6.82 -12.59
C ASP A 3 5.76 -6.14 -11.67
N VAL A 4 4.86 -6.96 -11.14
CA VAL A 4 3.79 -6.55 -10.22
C VAL A 4 4.13 -7.03 -8.81
N ASP A 5 3.95 -6.16 -7.82
CA ASP A 5 4.26 -6.44 -6.41
C ASP A 5 3.01 -6.60 -5.55
N MET A 6 2.38 -5.50 -5.14
CA MET A 6 1.17 -5.53 -4.33
C MET A 6 -0.05 -5.57 -5.24
N ILE A 7 -1.04 -6.42 -4.94
CA ILE A 7 -2.36 -6.43 -5.59
C ILE A 7 -3.41 -6.30 -4.48
N VAL A 8 -4.28 -5.30 -4.59
CA VAL A 8 -5.37 -5.05 -3.65
C VAL A 8 -6.67 -4.89 -4.45
N GLN A 9 -7.69 -5.62 -4.03
CA GLN A 9 -9.05 -5.48 -4.55
C GLN A 9 -9.94 -4.95 -3.43
N SER A 10 -10.65 -3.86 -3.72
CA SER A 10 -11.66 -3.29 -2.82
C SER A 10 -13.03 -3.26 -3.48
N ALA A 11 -14.07 -3.33 -2.67
CA ALA A 11 -15.43 -3.08 -3.13
C ALA A 11 -15.50 -1.65 -3.69
N SER A 12 -16.04 -1.50 -4.89
CA SER A 12 -16.24 -0.18 -5.48
C SER A 12 -17.50 0.48 -4.90
N ALA A 13 -17.54 1.80 -4.90
CA ALA A 13 -18.77 2.54 -4.59
C ALA A 13 -19.83 2.38 -5.70
N VAL A 14 -19.43 1.90 -6.88
CA VAL A 14 -20.34 1.61 -7.99
C VAL A 14 -20.89 0.18 -7.84
N PRO A 15 -22.22 0.00 -7.91
CA PRO A 15 -22.83 -1.33 -7.85
C PRO A 15 -22.23 -2.29 -8.89
N GLU A 16 -22.05 -3.54 -8.48
CA GLU A 16 -21.53 -4.62 -9.33
C GLU A 16 -20.12 -4.37 -9.91
N LYS A 17 -19.35 -3.46 -9.31
CA LYS A 17 -17.94 -3.22 -9.67
C LYS A 17 -17.01 -3.40 -8.47
N ASN A 18 -15.77 -3.75 -8.78
CA ASN A 18 -14.65 -3.76 -7.85
C ASN A 18 -13.52 -2.92 -8.42
N ASP A 19 -12.74 -2.33 -7.53
CA ASP A 19 -11.53 -1.61 -7.90
C ASP A 19 -10.33 -2.52 -7.61
N ILE A 20 -9.49 -2.73 -8.61
CA ILE A 20 -8.24 -3.48 -8.49
C ILE A 20 -7.10 -2.47 -8.62
N THR A 21 -6.27 -2.40 -7.59
CA THR A 21 -5.04 -1.61 -7.59
C THR A 21 -3.85 -2.53 -7.49
N PHE A 22 -2.80 -2.24 -8.24
CA PHE A 22 -1.53 -2.92 -8.10
C PHE A 22 -0.34 -1.95 -8.16
N THR A 23 0.80 -2.36 -7.64
CA THR A 23 2.05 -1.61 -7.72
C THR A 23 3.01 -2.23 -8.72
N CYS A 24 3.76 -1.40 -9.44
CA CYS A 24 4.85 -1.77 -10.32
C CYS A 24 6.00 -0.74 -10.21
N GLN A 25 7.13 -1.02 -10.85
CA GLN A 25 8.23 -0.06 -10.94
C GLN A 25 7.80 1.20 -11.69
N LYS A 26 8.36 2.36 -11.31
CA LYS A 26 8.03 3.63 -11.97
C LYS A 26 8.36 3.65 -13.47
N ALA A 27 9.39 2.91 -13.88
CA ALA A 27 9.76 2.77 -15.27
C ALA A 27 8.70 2.02 -16.11
N ASP A 28 7.94 1.12 -15.49
CA ASP A 28 6.97 0.25 -16.18
C ASP A 28 5.54 0.85 -16.21
N MET A 29 5.29 1.97 -15.52
CA MET A 29 3.95 2.56 -15.39
C MET A 29 3.31 2.87 -16.75
N ALA A 30 4.08 3.45 -17.69
CA ALA A 30 3.56 3.79 -19.01
C ALA A 30 3.14 2.55 -19.80
N ASP A 31 3.96 1.50 -19.75
CA ASP A 31 3.67 0.22 -20.41
C ASP A 31 2.46 -0.48 -19.77
N ALA A 32 2.34 -0.41 -18.42
CA ALA A 32 1.21 -0.98 -17.69
C ALA A 32 -0.12 -0.35 -18.10
N VAL A 33 -0.17 0.99 -18.19
CA VAL A 33 -1.37 1.68 -18.70
C VAL A 33 -1.65 1.31 -20.15
N GLY A 34 -0.62 1.25 -20.99
CA GLY A 34 -0.77 0.81 -22.38
C GLY A 34 -1.47 -0.54 -22.48
N VAL A 35 -1.01 -1.53 -21.72
CA VAL A 35 -1.62 -2.86 -21.67
C VAL A 35 -3.06 -2.80 -21.14
N LEU A 36 -3.31 -2.10 -20.04
CA LEU A 36 -4.66 -2.00 -19.48
C LEU A 36 -5.64 -1.38 -20.47
N GLU A 37 -5.27 -0.27 -21.12
CA GLU A 37 -6.13 0.39 -22.12
C GLU A 37 -6.46 -0.53 -23.31
N THR A 38 -5.55 -1.44 -23.72
CA THR A 38 -5.89 -2.45 -24.74
C THR A 38 -6.91 -3.48 -24.28
N LEU A 39 -6.99 -3.76 -22.97
CA LEU A 39 -7.94 -4.71 -22.38
C LEU A 39 -9.31 -4.08 -22.06
N LYS A 40 -9.40 -2.74 -22.09
CA LYS A 40 -10.62 -2.00 -21.76
C LYS A 40 -11.86 -2.44 -22.56
N PRO A 41 -11.80 -2.67 -23.89
CA PRO A 41 -12.95 -3.10 -24.66
C PRO A 41 -13.51 -4.45 -24.20
N ASP A 42 -12.63 -5.36 -23.78
CA ASP A 42 -12.99 -6.74 -23.40
C ASP A 42 -13.42 -6.84 -21.93
N MET A 43 -12.79 -6.05 -21.05
CA MET A 43 -13.02 -6.11 -19.60
C MET A 43 -14.08 -5.11 -19.09
N GLY A 44 -14.38 -4.05 -19.85
CA GLY A 44 -15.45 -3.11 -19.53
C GLY A 44 -15.23 -2.23 -18.27
N PHE A 45 -13.99 -2.09 -17.80
CA PHE A 45 -13.69 -1.19 -16.68
C PHE A 45 -13.82 0.28 -17.09
N SER A 46 -14.19 1.15 -16.14
CA SER A 46 -14.51 2.56 -16.42
C SER A 46 -13.28 3.45 -16.66
N ARG A 47 -12.21 3.24 -15.87
CA ARG A 47 -11.00 4.07 -15.92
C ARG A 47 -9.79 3.29 -15.42
N VAL A 48 -8.61 3.78 -15.80
CA VAL A 48 -7.32 3.43 -15.21
C VAL A 48 -6.79 4.69 -14.53
N ASP A 49 -6.56 4.62 -13.23
CA ASP A 49 -5.92 5.70 -12.47
C ASP A 49 -4.46 5.33 -12.21
N MET A 50 -3.59 6.33 -12.13
CA MET A 50 -2.18 6.15 -11.78
C MET A 50 -1.77 7.12 -10.68
N GLU A 51 -0.94 6.63 -9.77
CA GLU A 51 -0.25 7.47 -8.80
C GLU A 51 1.23 7.05 -8.70
N ALA A 52 2.12 7.99 -9.03
CA ALA A 52 3.56 7.77 -9.06
C ALA A 52 4.25 8.14 -7.74
N ASN A 53 3.64 9.04 -6.96
CA ASN A 53 4.22 9.63 -5.76
C ASN A 53 3.88 8.83 -4.49
N VAL A 54 4.06 7.51 -4.55
CA VAL A 54 3.82 6.60 -3.43
C VAL A 54 5.09 5.90 -2.98
N ALA A 55 5.12 5.55 -1.70
CA ALA A 55 6.10 4.66 -1.08
C ALA A 55 5.38 3.56 -0.28
N LYS A 56 5.98 2.37 -0.25
CA LYS A 56 5.52 1.23 0.55
C LYS A 56 6.35 1.17 1.83
N VAL A 57 5.70 1.26 2.99
CA VAL A 57 6.31 1.05 4.30
C VAL A 57 5.69 -0.19 4.92
N SER A 58 6.52 -1.10 5.41
CA SER A 58 6.07 -2.39 5.92
C SER A 58 6.64 -2.66 7.30
N VAL A 59 5.79 -3.13 8.22
CA VAL A 59 6.21 -3.83 9.44
C VAL A 59 6.19 -5.32 9.13
N VAL A 60 7.25 -6.03 9.51
CA VAL A 60 7.40 -7.48 9.28
C VAL A 60 7.93 -8.13 10.55
N GLY A 61 7.33 -9.25 10.96
CA GLY A 61 7.84 -10.03 12.09
C GLY A 61 6.97 -11.24 12.42
N ALA A 62 7.61 -12.36 12.79
CA ALA A 62 6.91 -13.55 13.25
C ALA A 62 6.05 -13.30 14.51
N GLY A 63 6.47 -12.34 15.34
CA GLY A 63 5.73 -11.91 16.51
C GLY A 63 4.40 -11.20 16.21
N MET A 64 4.05 -10.94 14.94
CA MET A 64 2.73 -10.41 14.60
C MET A 64 1.61 -11.45 14.76
N LEU A 65 1.95 -12.72 14.51
CA LEU A 65 0.99 -13.81 14.63
C LEU A 65 0.60 -14.00 16.09
N GLY A 66 -0.70 -13.88 16.38
CA GLY A 66 -1.23 -14.08 17.74
C GLY A 66 -1.00 -12.93 18.71
N ASN A 67 -0.33 -11.84 18.30
CA ASN A 67 -0.16 -10.63 19.13
C ASN A 67 -1.02 -9.49 18.57
N PRO A 68 -2.22 -9.26 19.13
CA PRO A 68 -3.06 -8.15 18.70
C PRO A 68 -2.37 -6.81 19.00
N GLY A 69 -2.72 -5.78 18.22
CA GLY A 69 -2.26 -4.41 18.46
C GLY A 69 -1.12 -3.93 17.59
N ILE A 70 -0.42 -4.80 16.85
CA ILE A 70 0.67 -4.37 15.93
C ILE A 70 0.14 -3.41 14.84
N ALA A 71 -0.99 -3.74 14.21
CA ALA A 71 -1.62 -2.86 13.24
C ALA A 71 -2.00 -1.51 13.84
N ALA A 72 -2.62 -1.52 15.03
CA ALA A 72 -3.00 -0.30 15.73
C ALA A 72 -1.77 0.56 16.11
N GLY A 73 -0.66 -0.08 16.52
CA GLY A 73 0.60 0.59 16.81
C GLY A 73 1.20 1.26 15.57
N MET A 74 1.29 0.54 14.45
CA MET A 74 1.76 1.09 13.18
C MET A 74 0.90 2.26 12.71
N PHE A 75 -0.43 2.10 12.70
CA PHE A 75 -1.35 3.15 12.25
C PHE A 75 -1.33 4.36 13.18
N GLY A 76 -1.24 4.13 14.50
CA GLY A 76 -1.10 5.18 15.50
C GLY A 76 0.19 5.99 15.33
N ALA A 77 1.33 5.31 15.11
CA ALA A 77 2.62 5.96 14.87
C ALA A 77 2.60 6.86 13.62
N LEU A 78 2.01 6.36 12.52
CA LEU A 78 1.86 7.12 11.28
C LEU A 78 0.87 8.29 11.44
N ALA A 79 -0.25 8.06 12.11
CA ALA A 79 -1.24 9.10 12.38
C ALA A 79 -0.68 10.23 13.26
N ALA A 80 0.17 9.92 14.24
CA ALA A 80 0.82 10.92 15.09
C ALA A 80 1.74 11.88 14.32
N LYS A 81 2.18 11.49 13.11
CA LYS A 81 2.95 12.33 12.18
C LYS A 81 2.10 12.94 11.06
N ASN A 82 0.77 12.82 11.15
CA ASN A 82 -0.19 13.26 10.12
C ASN A 82 0.09 12.62 8.74
N ILE A 83 0.45 11.34 8.73
CA ILE A 83 0.68 10.59 7.49
C ILE A 83 -0.63 9.89 7.10
N ASN A 84 -1.12 10.20 5.89
CA ASN A 84 -2.32 9.56 5.35
C ASN A 84 -1.99 8.18 4.77
N LEU A 85 -2.81 7.18 5.10
CA LEU A 85 -2.70 5.83 4.52
C LEU A 85 -3.58 5.76 3.27
N ILE A 86 -2.98 5.39 2.13
CA ILE A 86 -3.66 5.30 0.84
C ILE A 86 -4.20 3.89 0.64
N ILE A 87 -3.34 2.87 0.84
CA ILE A 87 -3.69 1.45 0.75
C ILE A 87 -3.05 0.71 1.92
N ILE A 88 -3.77 -0.28 2.44
CA ILE A 88 -3.28 -1.22 3.45
C ILE A 88 -3.36 -2.62 2.87
N SER A 89 -2.27 -3.39 2.99
CA SER A 89 -2.22 -4.81 2.65
C SER A 89 -1.55 -5.57 3.80
N THR A 90 -2.02 -6.79 4.09
CA THR A 90 -1.59 -7.55 5.25
C THR A 90 -1.42 -9.03 4.91
N SER A 91 -0.44 -9.66 5.56
CA SER A 91 -0.28 -11.11 5.69
C SER A 91 -0.23 -11.47 7.17
N GLU A 92 -0.01 -12.74 7.51
CA GLU A 92 0.13 -13.20 8.89
C GLU A 92 1.32 -12.56 9.64
N ILE A 93 2.36 -12.17 8.90
CA ILE A 93 3.63 -11.66 9.47
C ILE A 93 4.04 -10.31 8.91
N SER A 94 3.16 -9.64 8.17
CA SER A 94 3.46 -8.32 7.61
C SER A 94 2.23 -7.45 7.47
N ILE A 95 2.39 -6.15 7.76
CA ILE A 95 1.45 -5.11 7.37
C ILE A 95 2.23 -4.12 6.51
N SER A 96 1.69 -3.82 5.34
CA SER A 96 2.25 -2.87 4.39
C SER A 96 1.26 -1.74 4.13
N CYS A 97 1.74 -0.50 4.21
CA CYS A 97 0.96 0.68 3.90
C CYS A 97 1.59 1.42 2.71
N LEU A 98 0.74 1.83 1.76
CA LEU A 98 1.11 2.85 0.78
C LEU A 98 0.83 4.24 1.36
N ILE A 99 1.83 5.10 1.28
CA ILE A 99 1.79 6.49 1.77
C ILE A 99 2.37 7.41 0.70
N SER A 100 2.25 8.73 0.89
CA SER A 100 3.00 9.70 0.07
C SER A 100 4.50 9.44 0.17
N ARG A 101 5.17 9.40 -0.98
CA ARG A 101 6.62 9.19 -1.06
C ARG A 101 7.42 10.23 -0.29
N ASP A 102 6.92 11.47 -0.23
CA ASP A 102 7.61 12.59 0.43
C ASP A 102 7.67 12.42 1.95
N GLN A 103 6.88 11.51 2.51
CA GLN A 103 6.82 11.25 3.95
C GLN A 103 7.54 9.96 4.37
N VAL A 104 8.24 9.27 3.45
CA VAL A 104 8.79 7.94 3.72
C VAL A 104 9.77 7.90 4.88
N GLU A 105 10.66 8.88 4.98
CA GLU A 105 11.67 8.93 6.05
C GLU A 105 11.02 9.16 7.42
N ILE A 106 10.07 10.10 7.49
CA ILE A 106 9.29 10.38 8.71
C ILE A 106 8.48 9.13 9.10
N ALA A 107 7.89 8.44 8.13
CA ALA A 107 7.10 7.24 8.35
C ALA A 107 7.93 6.10 8.94
N VAL A 108 9.08 5.80 8.33
CA VAL A 108 9.98 4.74 8.77
C VAL A 108 10.49 5.03 10.18
N ASN A 109 10.95 6.25 10.45
CA ASN A 109 11.43 6.63 11.78
C ASN A 109 10.32 6.55 12.84
N ALA A 110 9.12 7.08 12.56
CA ALA A 110 8.01 7.03 13.51
C ALA A 110 7.56 5.59 13.84
N VAL A 111 7.50 4.72 12.82
CA VAL A 111 7.19 3.31 13.02
C VAL A 111 8.31 2.61 13.78
N HIS A 112 9.57 2.89 13.45
CA HIS A 112 10.73 2.33 14.13
C HIS A 112 10.76 2.73 15.61
N ASP A 113 10.65 4.02 15.93
CA ASP A 113 10.66 4.53 17.31
C ASP A 113 9.54 3.93 18.17
N HIS A 114 8.38 3.63 17.56
CA HIS A 114 7.26 3.01 18.25
C HIS A 114 7.54 1.56 18.67
N PHE A 115 8.16 0.76 17.78
CA PHE A 115 8.41 -0.67 18.03
C PHE A 115 9.78 -0.94 18.67
N PHE A 116 10.73 -0.02 18.55
CA PHE A 116 12.10 -0.11 19.04
C PHE A 116 12.51 1.15 19.82
N PRO A 117 11.87 1.46 20.96
CA PRO A 117 12.25 2.61 21.76
C PRO A 117 13.69 2.46 22.28
N GLU A 118 14.48 3.54 22.26
CA GLU A 118 15.91 3.53 22.65
C GLU A 118 16.17 3.15 24.12
N GLN A 119 15.13 2.94 24.94
CA GLN A 119 15.23 2.43 26.31
C GLN A 119 14.15 1.36 26.54
N ALA A 120 14.58 0.10 26.54
CA ALA A 120 13.87 -1.04 27.11
C ALA A 120 14.71 -1.62 28.26
#